data_AF-A0A358DBF1-F1
#
_entry.id   AF-A0A358DBF1-F1
#
_cell.length_a   1.000
_cell.length_b   1.000
_cell.length_c   1.000
_cell.angle_alpha   90.00
_cell.angle_beta   90.00
_cell.angle_gamma   90.00
#
_symmetry.space_group_name_H-M   'P 1'
#
loop_
_entity.id
_entity.type
_entity.pdbx_description
1 polymer ?
#
loop_
_entity_poly.entity_id
_entity_poly.type
_entity_poly.pdbx_seq_one_letter_code
_entity_poly.pdbx_strand_id
1 'polypeptide(L)'
;FYLALYWVQELAKQTDDAELAAIFAPVAEKLTAEEATIVAELNGAQGSPVEIGGYYRPNGELVNEVMRPSATFNAVIDALR
;
A
#
# COMPACT_ATOMS: atom_id res chain seq x y z
N PHE A 1 2.29 4.31 -2.10
CA PHE A 1 1.71 3.43 -3.13
C PHE A 1 2.64 3.27 -4.34
N TYR A 2 2.89 4.29 -5.17
CA TYR A 2 3.67 4.14 -6.42
C TYR A 2 5.05 3.50 -6.27
N LEU A 3 5.79 3.84 -5.21
CA LEU A 3 7.06 3.17 -4.90
C LEU A 3 6.86 1.64 -4.74
N ALA A 4 5.84 1.22 -3.99
CA ALA A 4 5.54 -0.19 -3.81
C ALA A 4 5.12 -0.83 -5.13
N LEU A 5 4.25 -0.19 -5.92
CA LEU A 5 3.83 -0.68 -7.24
C LEU A 5 5.04 -0.95 -8.15
N TYR A 6 5.90 0.05 -8.34
CA TYR A 6 7.05 -0.10 -9.24
C TYR A 6 8.07 -1.08 -8.68
N TRP A 7 8.26 -1.12 -7.36
CA TRP A 7 9.17 -2.08 -6.76
C TRP A 7 8.69 -3.52 -6.98
N VAL A 8 7.42 -3.83 -6.72
CA VAL A 8 6.90 -5.20 -6.94
C VAL A 8 6.87 -5.57 -8.42
N GLN A 9 6.64 -4.61 -9.33
CA GLN A 9 6.73 -4.86 -10.77
C GLN A 9 8.14 -5.26 -11.20
N GLU A 10 9.18 -4.62 -10.66
CA GLU A 10 10.56 -4.99 -10.98
C GLU A 10 10.99 -6.29 -10.29
N LEU A 11 10.53 -6.54 -9.05
CA LEU A 11 10.74 -7.83 -8.38
C LEU A 11 10.09 -9.01 -9.11
N ALA A 12 8.93 -8.79 -9.73
CA ALA A 12 8.23 -9.81 -10.52
C ALA A 12 8.88 -10.08 -11.89
N LYS A 13 9.61 -9.12 -12.46
CA LYS A 13 10.23 -9.23 -13.79
C LYS A 13 11.68 -9.70 -13.77
N GLN A 14 12.40 -9.49 -12.67
CA GLN A 14 13.81 -9.86 -12.59
C GLN A 14 14.02 -11.37 -12.74
N THR A 15 15.23 -11.75 -13.12
CA THR A 15 15.60 -13.13 -13.47
C THR A 15 16.74 -13.70 -12.62
N ASP A 16 17.22 -12.95 -11.63
CA ASP A 16 18.28 -13.37 -10.72
C ASP A 16 17.74 -14.35 -9.66
N ASP A 17 16.46 -14.24 -9.30
CA ASP A 17 15.77 -15.10 -8.33
C ASP A 17 14.35 -15.43 -8.80
N ALA A 18 14.15 -16.62 -9.36
CA ALA A 18 12.85 -17.04 -9.90
C ALA A 18 11.78 -17.26 -8.82
N GLU A 19 12.17 -17.62 -7.59
CA GLU A 19 11.23 -17.82 -6.48
C GLU A 19 10.70 -16.46 -6.01
N LEU A 20 11.58 -15.48 -5.87
CA LEU A 20 11.21 -14.11 -5.53
C LEU A 20 10.29 -13.49 -6.60
N ALA A 21 10.61 -13.70 -7.88
CA ALA A 21 9.75 -13.24 -8.98
C ALA A 21 8.35 -13.86 -8.91
N ALA A 22 8.25 -15.17 -8.63
CA ALA A 22 6.97 -15.86 -8.49
C ALA A 22 6.14 -15.37 -7.30
N ILE A 23 6.79 -15.03 -6.17
CA ILE A 23 6.11 -14.46 -5.00
C ILE A 23 5.51 -13.09 -5.32
N PHE A 24 6.26 -12.23 -6.02
CA PHE A 24 5.81 -10.85 -6.30
C PHE A 24 4.94 -10.70 -7.55
N ALA A 25 4.91 -11.68 -8.45
CA ALA A 25 4.05 -11.67 -9.64
C ALA A 25 2.56 -11.39 -9.34
N PRO A 26 1.87 -12.14 -8.45
CA PRO A 26 0.46 -11.87 -8.14
C PRO A 26 0.25 -10.52 -7.42
N VAL A 27 1.26 -10.06 -6.68
CA VAL A 27 1.22 -8.77 -5.97
C VAL A 27 1.32 -7.61 -6.97
N ALA A 28 2.23 -7.72 -7.94
CA ALA A 28 2.39 -6.76 -9.02
C ALA A 28 1.13 -6.69 -9.89
N GLU A 29 0.54 -7.83 -10.24
CA GLU A 29 -0.72 -7.89 -10.99
C GLU A 29 -1.84 -7.16 -10.22
N LYS A 30 -2.02 -7.50 -8.94
CA LYS A 30 -3.09 -6.92 -8.13
C LYS A 30 -2.92 -5.43 -7.86
N LEU A 31 -1.72 -4.95 -7.53
CA LEU A 31 -1.46 -3.52 -7.35
C LEU A 31 -1.61 -2.74 -8.67
N THR A 32 -1.27 -3.34 -9.81
CA THR A 32 -1.46 -2.71 -11.13
C THR A 32 -2.94 -2.61 -11.48
N ALA A 33 -3.71 -3.68 -11.25
CA ALA A 33 -5.15 -3.70 -11.52
C ALA A 33 -5.94 -2.71 -10.64
N GLU A 34 -5.53 -2.55 -9.38
CA GLU A 34 -6.22 -1.69 -8.40
C GLU A 34 -5.64 -0.27 -8.31
N GLU A 35 -4.75 0.13 -9.21
CA GLU A 35 -4.07 1.44 -9.15
C GLU A 35 -5.07 2.60 -9.01
N ALA A 36 -6.09 2.64 -9.87
CA ALA A 36 -7.07 3.72 -9.87
C ALA A 36 -7.89 3.75 -8.56
N THR A 37 -8.30 2.58 -8.07
CA THR A 37 -9.02 2.42 -6.80
C THR A 37 -8.18 2.94 -5.64
N ILE A 38 -6.93 2.49 -5.54
CA ILE A 38 -6.01 2.88 -4.46
C ILE A 38 -5.74 4.39 -4.49
N VAL A 39 -5.46 4.97 -5.66
CA VAL A 39 -5.24 6.42 -5.78
C VAL A 39 -6.50 7.21 -5.39
N ALA A 40 -7.69 6.72 -5.76
CA ALA A 40 -8.95 7.34 -5.34
C ALA A 40 -9.15 7.29 -3.82
N GLU A 41 -8.89 6.15 -3.18
CA GLU A 41 -8.97 6.00 -1.72
C GLU A 41 -7.98 6.94 -1.00
N LEU A 42 -6.74 7.02 -1.47
CA LEU A 42 -5.71 7.90 -0.90
C LEU A 42 -6.06 9.39 -1.07
N ASN A 43 -6.63 9.77 -2.22
CA ASN A 43 -7.07 11.13 -2.46
C ASN A 43 -8.35 11.48 -1.67
N GLY A 44 -9.24 10.51 -1.47
CA GLY A 44 -10.47 10.68 -0.69
C GLY A 44 -10.21 11.00 0.79
N ALA A 45 -9.04 10.64 1.32
CA ALA A 45 -8.64 10.96 2.69
C ALA A 45 -8.16 12.43 2.88
N GLN A 46 -8.05 13.21 1.81
CA GLN A 46 -7.50 14.56 1.86
C GLN A 46 -8.57 15.63 2.07
N GLY A 47 -8.13 16.85 2.39
CA GLY A 47 -8.99 18.05 2.40
C GLY A 47 -9.78 18.29 3.70
N SER A 48 -9.64 17.42 4.70
CA SER A 48 -10.28 17.58 6.01
C SER A 48 -9.27 17.45 7.16
N PRO A 49 -9.48 18.15 8.29
CA PRO A 49 -8.73 17.91 9.51
C PRO A 49 -8.89 16.48 10.02
N VAL A 50 -7.85 15.95 10.67
CA VAL A 50 -7.82 14.61 11.27
C VAL A 50 -7.33 14.68 12.71
N GLU A 51 -7.85 13.80 13.56
CA GLU A 51 -7.42 13.66 14.96
C GLU A 51 -6.44 12.50 15.08
N ILE A 52 -5.31 12.72 15.75
CA ILE A 52 -4.25 11.73 15.93
C ILE A 52 -3.93 11.46 17.41
N GLY A 53 -4.66 12.06 18.34
CA GLY A 53 -4.58 11.80 19.78
C GLY A 53 -3.36 12.38 20.48
N GLY A 54 -2.74 13.42 19.93
CA GLY A 54 -1.56 14.09 20.50
C GLY A 54 -0.61 14.64 19.44
N TYR A 55 0.44 15.36 19.89
CA TYR A 55 1.46 15.94 19.00
C TYR A 55 2.80 15.21 19.11
N TYR A 56 3.50 15.35 20.25
CA TYR A 56 4.80 14.69 20.47
C TYR A 56 4.68 13.17 20.69
N ARG A 57 3.51 12.71 21.12
CA ARG A 57 3.19 11.31 21.35
C ARG A 57 1.73 11.04 20.94
N PRO A 58 1.46 10.91 19.63
CA PRO A 58 0.12 10.63 19.16
C PRO A 58 -0.34 9.23 19.54
N ASN A 59 -1.64 8.98 19.43
CA ASN A 59 -2.21 7.64 19.56
C ASN A 59 -1.87 6.81 18.31
N GLY A 60 -1.23 5.66 18.51
CA GLY A 60 -0.76 4.82 17.40
C GLY A 60 -1.88 4.20 16.56
N GLU A 61 -3.03 3.90 17.15
CA GLU A 61 -4.19 3.35 16.43
C GLU A 61 -4.79 4.42 15.50
N LEU A 62 -5.00 5.64 16.02
CA LEU A 62 -5.49 6.77 15.22
C LEU A 62 -4.53 7.12 14.08
N VAL A 63 -3.23 7.15 14.35
CA VAL A 63 -2.21 7.40 13.31
C VAL A 63 -2.23 6.31 12.25
N ASN A 64 -2.31 5.03 12.64
CA ASN A 64 -2.35 3.92 11.69
C ASN A 64 -3.57 4.01 10.77
N GLU A 65 -4.74 4.36 11.30
CA GLU A 65 -5.97 4.54 10.52
C GLU A 65 -5.82 5.69 9.52
N VAL A 66 -5.35 6.86 9.97
CA VAL A 66 -5.18 8.06 9.13
C VAL A 66 -4.10 7.85 8.05
N MET A 67 -2.99 7.18 8.39
CA MET A 67 -1.85 7.03 7.48
C MET A 67 -1.99 5.87 6.50
N ARG A 68 -2.93 4.95 6.73
CA ARG A 68 -3.21 3.80 5.85
C ARG A 68 -4.68 3.79 5.41
N PRO A 69 -5.20 4.86 4.78
CA PRO A 69 -6.64 4.99 4.52
C PRO A 69 -7.12 4.11 3.36
N SER A 70 -6.21 3.55 2.56
CA SER A 70 -6.56 2.66 1.45
C SER A 70 -6.70 1.21 1.92
N ALA A 71 -7.94 0.78 2.14
CA ALA A 71 -8.26 -0.61 2.48
C ALA A 71 -7.81 -1.58 1.38
N THR A 72 -7.95 -1.18 0.11
CA THR A 72 -7.51 -1.97 -1.04
C THR A 72 -6.00 -2.19 -1.01
N PHE A 73 -5.21 -1.12 -0.81
CA PHE A 73 -3.76 -1.25 -0.72
C PHE A 73 -3.33 -2.10 0.48
N ASN A 74 -3.92 -1.86 1.65
CA ASN A 74 -3.62 -2.62 2.87
C ASN A 74 -3.88 -4.11 2.68
N ALA A 75 -5.02 -4.49 2.09
CA ALA A 75 -5.37 -5.89 1.87
C ALA A 75 -4.38 -6.62 0.95
N VAL A 76 -3.77 -5.92 -0.02
CA VAL A 76 -2.73 -6.50 -0.88
C VAL A 76 -1.44 -6.74 -0.09
N ILE A 77 -1.01 -5.78 0.72
CA ILE A 77 0.20 -5.91 1.54
C ILE A 77 0.02 -6.96 2.63
N ASP A 78 -1.14 -7.00 3.30
CA ASP A 78 -1.40 -7.93 4.40
C ASP A 78 -1.52 -9.39 3.94
N ALA A 79 -1.78 -9.63 2.64
CA ALA A 79 -1.78 -10.95 2.02
C ALA A 79 -0.37 -11.48 1.71
N LEU A 80 0.65 -10.61 1.80
CA LEU A 80 2.06 -10.93 1.59
C LEU A 80 2.63 -11.41 2.94
N ARG A 81 2.32 -12.66 3.30
CA ARG A 81 2.75 -13.32 4.55
C ARG A 81 3.41 -14.65 4.28
#